data_AF-A0A9R0W8B7-F1
#
_entry.id   AF-A0A9R0W8B7-F1
#
_cell.length_a   1.000
_cell.length_b   1.000
_cell.length_c   1.000
_cell.angle_alpha   90.00
_cell.angle_beta   90.00
_cell.angle_gamma   90.00
#
_symmetry.space_group_name_H-M   'P 1'
#
loop_
_entity.id
_entity.type
_entity.pdbx_description
1 polymer ?
#
loop_
_entity_poly.entity_id
_entity_poly.type
_entity_poly.pdbx_seq_one_letter_code
_entity_poly.pdbx_strand_id
1 'polypeptide(L)'
;MAVAALKVQLNALLSNMFATGMVDEQFQQLQSLEEGGTASGFVAEVATLFIEDADRIIADIAALLDQPVVDFDKVDAHVHQLKGSSSSVGAQKVKLACMHFRQFYEAKSFCL
;
A
#
# COMPACT_ATOMS: atom_id res chain seq x y z
N MET A 1 33.31 4.21 7.93
CA MET A 1 32.65 5.48 8.26
C MET A 1 31.34 5.69 7.48
N ALA A 2 31.34 5.66 6.13
CA ALA A 2 30.12 5.91 5.33
C ALA A 2 28.98 4.87 5.51
N VAL A 3 29.31 3.57 5.54
CA VAL A 3 28.28 2.50 5.70
C VAL A 3 27.54 2.61 7.03
N ALA A 4 28.24 2.97 8.12
CA ALA A 4 27.61 3.16 9.42
C ALA A 4 26.63 4.34 9.41
N ALA A 5 27.01 5.45 8.76
CA ALA A 5 26.13 6.61 8.61
C ALA A 5 24.89 6.31 7.75
N LEU A 6 25.01 5.48 6.72
CA LEU A 6 23.87 5.03 5.91
C LEU A 6 22.91 4.16 6.70
N LYS A 7 23.41 3.24 7.53
CA LYS A 7 22.57 2.42 8.42
C LYS A 7 21.79 3.27 9.42
N VAL A 8 22.42 4.29 10.00
CA VAL A 8 21.74 5.23 10.91
C VAL A 8 20.61 5.98 10.20
N GLN A 9 20.85 6.46 8.98
CA GLN A 9 19.83 7.16 8.20
C GLN A 9 18.66 6.24 7.84
N LEU A 10 18.93 5.00 7.43
CA LEU A 10 17.89 4.01 7.12
C LEU A 10 17.01 3.72 8.34
N ASN A 11 17.63 3.48 9.50
CA ASN A 11 16.89 3.22 10.74
C ASN A 11 16.05 4.43 11.18
N ALA A 12 16.57 5.65 11.02
CA ALA A 12 15.81 6.87 11.31
C ALA A 12 14.61 7.04 10.38
N LEU A 13 14.78 6.76 9.08
CA LEU A 13 13.69 6.78 8.10
C LEU A 13 12.60 5.77 8.47
N LEU A 14 12.98 4.52 8.73
CA LEU A 14 12.04 3.46 9.12
C LEU A 14 11.29 3.82 10.41
N SER A 15 12.01 4.29 11.43
CA SER A 15 11.39 4.74 12.68
C SER A 15 10.35 5.84 12.45
N ASN A 16 10.62 6.78 11.54
CA ASN A 16 9.67 7.83 11.18
C ASN A 16 8.46 7.29 10.41
N MET A 17 8.65 6.32 9.52
CA MET A 17 7.56 5.69 8.78
C MET A 17 6.59 4.95 9.73
N PHE A 18 7.09 4.22 10.72
CA PHE A 18 6.25 3.61 11.76
C PHE A 18 5.57 4.67 12.64
N ALA A 19 6.31 5.66 13.14
CA ALA A 19 5.78 6.69 14.04
C ALA A 19 4.67 7.54 13.40
N THR A 20 4.75 7.77 12.09
CA THR A 20 3.74 8.51 11.32
C THR A 20 2.61 7.63 10.79
N GLY A 21 2.63 6.32 11.07
CA GLY A 21 1.65 5.34 10.61
C GLY A 21 1.66 5.14 9.09
N MET A 22 2.80 5.36 8.42
CA MET A 22 2.92 5.03 6.99
C MET A 22 2.95 3.51 6.79
N VAL A 23 3.67 2.82 7.68
CA VAL A 23 3.76 1.35 7.72
C VAL A 23 3.30 0.81 9.08
N ASP A 24 2.73 -0.39 9.08
CA ASP A 24 2.25 -1.09 10.28
C ASP A 24 3.03 -2.39 10.58
N GLU A 25 2.56 -3.15 11.56
CA GLU A 25 3.17 -4.41 12.03
C GLU A 25 3.44 -5.42 10.91
N GLN A 26 2.67 -5.40 9.82
CA GLN A 26 2.91 -6.28 8.68
C GLN A 26 4.26 -5.98 8.02
N PHE A 27 4.65 -4.70 7.90
CA PHE A 27 5.95 -4.34 7.36
C PHE A 27 7.09 -4.84 8.25
N GLN A 28 6.91 -4.79 9.58
CA GLN A 28 7.87 -5.36 10.53
C GLN A 28 8.02 -6.89 10.37
N GLN A 29 6.93 -7.60 10.06
CA GLN A 29 7.00 -9.04 9.76
C GLN A 29 7.82 -9.31 8.50
N LEU A 30 7.65 -8.52 7.43
CA LEU A 30 8.46 -8.64 6.22
C LEU A 30 9.95 -8.42 6.49
N GLN A 31 10.29 -7.43 7.32
CA GLN A 31 11.68 -7.21 7.74
C GLN A 31 12.25 -8.40 8.53
N SER A 32 11.45 -8.99 9.42
CA SER A 32 11.87 -10.15 10.23
C SER A 32 12.12 -11.40 9.37
N LEU A 33 11.36 -11.56 8.27
CA LEU A 33 11.58 -12.65 7.31
C LEU A 33 12.90 -12.50 6.56
N GLU A 34 13.30 -11.26 6.23
CA GLU A 34 14.60 -10.99 5.61
C GLU A 34 15.77 -11.23 6.57
N GLU A 35 15.66 -10.81 7.83
CA GLU A 35 16.69 -11.02 8.85
C GLU A 35 16.89 -12.51 9.21
N GLY A 36 15.82 -13.31 9.17
CA GLY A 36 15.85 -14.75 9.45
C GLY A 36 16.23 -15.64 8.27
N GLY A 37 16.39 -15.06 7.07
CA GLY A 37 16.61 -15.79 5.82
C GLY A 37 17.97 -15.53 5.18
N THR A 38 18.18 -16.10 3.99
CA THR A 38 19.36 -15.85 3.14
C THR A 38 19.12 -14.78 2.07
N ALA A 39 17.91 -14.22 2.00
CA ALA A 39 17.45 -13.35 0.92
C ALA A 39 17.64 -11.87 1.28
N SER A 40 18.83 -11.31 1.06
CA SER A 40 19.01 -9.85 1.14
C SER A 40 18.24 -9.18 0.01
N GLY A 41 17.47 -8.14 0.32
CA GLY A 41 16.68 -7.39 -0.65
C GLY A 41 15.24 -7.86 -0.79
N PHE A 42 14.78 -8.86 -0.03
CA PHE A 42 13.40 -9.33 -0.06
C PHE A 42 12.39 -8.21 0.20
N VAL A 43 12.60 -7.39 1.24
CA VAL A 43 11.70 -6.27 1.55
C VAL A 43 11.70 -5.24 0.42
N ALA A 44 12.86 -5.00 -0.21
CA ALA A 44 12.97 -4.05 -1.32
C ALA A 44 12.25 -4.56 -2.58
N GLU A 45 12.31 -5.86 -2.86
CA GLU A 45 11.60 -6.50 -3.97
C GLU A 45 10.07 -6.44 -3.76
N VAL A 46 9.60 -6.82 -2.57
CA VAL A 46 8.17 -6.75 -2.20
C VAL A 46 7.64 -5.32 -2.27
N ALA A 47 8.42 -4.34 -1.79
CA ALA A 47 8.05 -2.93 -1.88
C ALA A 47 7.97 -2.43 -3.33
N THR A 48 8.93 -2.83 -4.18
CA THR A 48 8.93 -2.48 -5.61
C THR A 48 7.70 -3.05 -6.32
N LEU A 49 7.41 -4.34 -6.13
CA LEU A 49 6.23 -4.98 -6.71
C LEU A 49 4.93 -4.31 -6.26
N PHE A 50 4.81 -3.95 -4.97
CA PHE A 50 3.66 -3.21 -4.48
C PHE A 50 3.51 -1.85 -5.15
N ILE A 51 4.60 -1.10 -5.33
CA ILE A 51 4.55 0.23 -5.96
C ILE A 51 4.07 0.11 -7.41
N GLU A 52 4.61 -0.84 -8.17
CA GLU A 52 4.20 -1.09 -9.56
C GLU A 52 2.72 -1.50 -9.68
N ASP A 53 2.27 -2.42 -8.81
CA ASP A 53 0.88 -2.83 -8.78
C ASP A 53 -0.06 -1.70 -8.34
N ALA A 54 0.33 -0.93 -7.32
CA ALA A 54 -0.47 0.17 -6.81
C ALA A 54 -0.63 1.27 -7.86
N ASP A 55 0.44 1.65 -8.57
CA ASP A 55 0.39 2.65 -9.63
C ASP A 55 -0.58 2.25 -10.74
N ARG A 56 -0.48 1.00 -11.23
CA ARG A 56 -1.40 0.45 -12.21
C ARG A 56 -2.85 0.46 -11.73
N ILE A 57 -3.12 -0.03 -10.51
CA ILE A 57 -4.49 -0.10 -9.99
C ILE A 57 -5.08 1.30 -9.80
N ILE A 58 -4.29 2.27 -9.34
CA ILE A 58 -4.73 3.66 -9.18
C ILE A 58 -5.06 4.27 -10.55
N ALA A 59 -4.26 4.00 -11.58
CA ALA A 59 -4.54 4.44 -12.94
C ALA A 59 -5.84 3.83 -13.49
N ASP A 60 -6.08 2.54 -13.27
CA ASP A 60 -7.32 1.86 -13.67
C ASP A 60 -8.55 2.45 -12.96
N ILE A 61 -8.45 2.71 -11.65
CA ILE A 61 -9.51 3.38 -10.88
C ILE A 61 -9.79 4.78 -11.44
N ALA A 62 -8.74 5.56 -11.70
CA ALA A 62 -8.89 6.91 -12.25
C ALA A 62 -9.58 6.89 -13.62
N ALA A 63 -9.21 5.96 -14.50
CA ALA A 63 -9.82 5.78 -15.81
C ALA A 63 -11.30 5.36 -15.73
N LEU A 64 -11.67 4.53 -14.75
CA LEU A 64 -13.07 4.16 -14.50
C LEU A 64 -13.92 5.33 -13.99
N LEU A 65 -13.34 6.17 -13.13
CA LEU A 65 -14.03 7.34 -12.57
C LEU A 65 -14.20 8.49 -13.58
N ASP A 66 -13.39 8.53 -14.64
CA ASP A 66 -13.49 9.54 -15.71
C ASP A 66 -14.56 9.19 -16.76
N GLN A 67 -15.22 8.03 -16.66
CA GLN A 67 -16.28 7.63 -17.58
C GLN A 67 -17.59 8.41 -17.33
N PRO A 68 -18.37 8.71 -18.39
CA PRO A 68 -19.67 9.40 -18.24
C PRO A 68 -20.67 8.66 -17.34
N VAL A 69 -20.61 7.33 -17.33
CA VAL A 69 -21.35 6.46 -16.42
C VAL A 69 -20.32 5.57 -15.74
N VAL A 70 -20.17 5.73 -14.43
CA VAL A 70 -19.17 5.02 -13.64
C VAL A 70 -19.67 3.61 -13.30
N ASP A 71 -18.87 2.60 -13.65
CA ASP A 71 -19.07 1.21 -13.24
C ASP A 71 -18.47 0.98 -11.84
N PHE A 72 -19.29 1.21 -10.80
CA PHE A 72 -18.84 1.09 -9.42
C PHE A 72 -18.48 -0.34 -9.00
N ASP A 73 -19.00 -1.37 -9.68
CA ASP A 73 -18.64 -2.76 -9.39
C ASP A 73 -17.17 -3.02 -9.79
N LYS A 74 -16.74 -2.49 -10.95
CA LYS A 74 -15.33 -2.53 -11.34
C LYS A 74 -14.45 -1.70 -10.43
N VAL A 75 -14.92 -0.52 -10.03
CA VAL A 75 -14.19 0.33 -9.07
C VAL A 75 -14.01 -0.39 -7.72
N ASP A 76 -15.03 -1.05 -7.18
CA ASP A 76 -14.90 -1.83 -5.93
C ASP A 76 -13.89 -2.97 -6.08
N ALA A 77 -13.91 -3.69 -7.20
CA ALA A 77 -12.94 -4.76 -7.46
C ALA A 77 -11.48 -4.25 -7.40
N HIS A 78 -11.19 -3.13 -8.06
CA HIS A 78 -9.85 -2.53 -8.04
C HIS A 78 -9.48 -1.97 -6.65
N VAL A 79 -10.41 -1.31 -5.96
CA VAL A 79 -10.18 -0.79 -4.60
C VAL A 79 -9.94 -1.93 -3.61
N HIS A 80 -10.67 -3.05 -3.76
CA HIS A 80 -10.47 -4.25 -2.96
C HIS A 80 -9.09 -4.87 -3.21
N GLN A 81 -8.65 -4.94 -4.47
CA GLN A 81 -7.32 -5.40 -4.82
C GLN A 81 -6.23 -4.51 -4.21
N LEU A 82 -6.37 -3.18 -4.32
CA LEU A 82 -5.41 -2.22 -3.73
C LEU A 82 -5.38 -2.31 -2.21
N LYS A 83 -6.54 -2.50 -1.56
CA LYS A 83 -6.62 -2.76 -0.11
C LYS A 83 -5.86 -4.04 0.26
N GLY A 84 -6.05 -5.13 -0.48
CA GLY A 84 -5.36 -6.39 -0.24
C GLY A 84 -3.84 -6.26 -0.38
N SER A 85 -3.40 -5.65 -1.49
CA SER A 85 -1.99 -5.41 -1.79
C SER A 85 -1.32 -4.48 -0.76
N SER A 86 -1.96 -3.36 -0.40
CA SER A 86 -1.45 -2.49 0.66
C SER A 86 -1.42 -3.17 2.04
N SER A 87 -2.37 -4.05 2.32
CA SER A 87 -2.38 -4.83 3.56
C SER A 87 -1.28 -5.89 3.61
N SER A 88 -0.82 -6.44 2.49
CA SER A 88 0.23 -7.50 2.49
C SER A 88 1.63 -6.92 2.75
N VAL A 89 1.84 -5.65 2.39
CA VAL A 89 3.10 -4.92 2.63
C VAL A 89 3.07 -4.00 3.84
N GLY A 90 1.94 -3.91 4.53
CA GLY A 90 1.77 -3.03 5.69
C GLY A 90 1.65 -1.54 5.38
N ALA A 91 1.28 -1.16 4.15
CA ALA A 91 1.04 0.23 3.76
C ALA A 91 -0.28 0.76 4.36
N GLN A 92 -0.24 1.11 5.64
CA GLN A 92 -1.42 1.34 6.47
C GLN A 92 -2.32 2.46 5.96
N LYS A 93 -1.76 3.60 5.57
CA LYS A 93 -2.56 4.74 5.08
C LYS A 93 -3.29 4.44 3.78
N VAL A 94 -2.65 3.69 2.87
CA VAL A 94 -3.27 3.26 1.61
C VAL A 94 -4.43 2.32 1.90
N LYS A 95 -4.21 1.31 2.76
CA LYS A 95 -5.26 0.38 3.22
C LYS A 95 -6.48 1.14 3.79
N LEU A 96 -6.25 2.11 4.66
CA LEU A 96 -7.30 2.93 5.26
C LEU A 96 -8.02 3.81 4.22
N ALA A 97 -7.28 4.39 3.29
CA ALA A 97 -7.87 5.16 2.19
C ALA A 97 -8.79 4.30 1.34
N CYS A 98 -8.42 3.06 1.01
CA CYS A 98 -9.30 2.12 0.29
C CYS A 98 -10.58 1.81 1.08
N MET A 99 -10.48 1.64 2.41
CA MET A 99 -11.66 1.41 3.26
C MET A 99 -12.62 2.60 3.26
N HIS A 100 -12.09 3.83 3.40
CA HIS A 100 -12.92 5.04 3.34
C HIS A 100 -13.51 5.26 1.95
N PHE A 101 -12.71 5.04 0.90
CA PHE A 101 -13.15 5.21 -0.48
C PHE A 101 -14.36 4.32 -0.79
N ARG A 102 -14.35 3.07 -0.32
CA ARG A 102 -15.50 2.16 -0.43
C ARG A 102 -16.78 2.66 0.24
N GLN A 103 -16.67 3.24 1.44
CA GLN A 103 -17.82 3.80 2.15
C GLN A 103 -18.51 4.93 1.38
N PHE A 104 -17.75 5.73 0.61
CA PHE A 104 -18.29 6.87 -0.12
C PHE A 104 -19.24 6.47 -1.26
N TYR A 105 -18.92 5.44 -2.04
CA TYR A 105 -19.79 5.03 -3.14
C TYR A 105 -20.81 3.97 -2.74
N GLU A 106 -20.56 3.12 -1.73
CA GLU A 106 -21.62 2.28 -1.16
C GLU A 106 -22.79 3.14 -0.65
N ALA A 107 -22.49 4.29 -0.01
CA ALA A 107 -23.51 5.24 0.41
C ALA A 107 -24.24 5.93 -0.76
N LYS A 108 -23.59 6.03 -1.92
CA LYS A 108 -24.13 6.71 -3.11
C LYS A 108 -24.99 5.79 -3.97
N SER A 109 -24.68 4.49 -4.00
CA SER A 109 -25.48 3.44 -4.67
C SER A 109 -26.87 3.23 -4.03
N PHE A 110 -27.08 3.69 -2.79
CA PHE A 110 -28.40 3.66 -2.13
C PHE A 110 -29.28 4.90 -2.42
N CYS A 111 -28.73 5.93 -3.06
CA CYS A 111 -29.41 7.21 -3.30
C CYS A 111 -29.72 7.49 -4.79
N LEU A 112 -29.45 6.54 -5.68
CA LEU A 112 -29.86 6.53 -7.09
C LEU A 112 -30.86 5.40 -7.32
#